data_AF-A0A2A8ANW5-F1
#
_entry.id   AF-A0A2A8ANW5-F1
#
_cell.length_a   1.000
_cell.length_b   1.000
_cell.length_c   1.000
_cell.angle_alpha   90.00
_cell.angle_beta   90.00
_cell.angle_gamma   90.00
#
_symmetry.space_group_name_H-M   'P 1'
#
loop_
_entity.id
_entity.type
_entity.pdbx_description
1 polymer ?
#
loop_
_entity_poly.entity_id
_entity_poly.type
_entity_poly.pdbx_seq_one_letter_code
_entity_poly.pdbx_strand_id
1 'polypeptide(L)'
;MWNIKEEDLDKFRMTCNDRLSPEGATGFMFGGILFSSIIIFSIVLSAGWDYCMLLFNIGIVKLEVLLYSLQIILLIIYSFPKAQFKFQKLQTIVVLLYAFQMATVAPIALTVTKMVNNSIDWITIMYAGVLLLGAVVVHIVATLDTFKQASEGAFSMDERSVSFFSKTKGNMMKGATLYVATILILIYFHNDYEFDALFMYIVGTFLMYTIAIGAAEFQLLAYCRFKFPSFNISWEQHKRESPRYQKKNKKGKSKRKA
;
A
#
# COMPACT_ATOMS: atom_id res chain seq x y z
N MET A 1 -24.14 -6.11 5.22
CA MET A 1 -23.28 -4.96 5.59
C MET A 1 -22.76 -5.21 7.00
N TRP A 2 -21.45 -5.15 7.23
CA TRP A 2 -20.85 -5.43 8.55
C TRP A 2 -21.33 -4.43 9.61
N ASN A 3 -21.74 -4.93 10.78
CA ASN A 3 -22.24 -4.08 11.88
C ASN A 3 -21.07 -3.59 12.76
N ILE A 4 -20.20 -2.75 12.19
CA ILE A 4 -19.04 -2.19 12.90
C ILE A 4 -19.48 -1.01 13.76
N LYS A 5 -19.19 -1.07 15.06
CA LYS A 5 -19.40 0.00 16.03
C LYS A 5 -18.09 0.76 16.31
N GLU A 6 -18.21 2.03 16.68
CA GLU A 6 -17.05 2.88 16.94
C GLU A 6 -16.27 2.47 18.20
N GLU A 7 -16.99 2.05 19.25
CA GLU A 7 -16.45 1.56 20.53
C GLU A 7 -15.53 0.33 20.37
N ASP A 8 -15.77 -0.46 19.33
CA ASP A 8 -15.02 -1.68 19.02
C ASP A 8 -13.72 -1.41 18.23
N LEU A 9 -13.35 -0.14 18.01
CA LEU A 9 -12.24 0.26 17.14
C LEU A 9 -11.13 1.05 17.86
N ASP A 10 -11.12 1.14 19.18
CA ASP A 10 -10.15 1.98 19.92
C ASP A 10 -8.68 1.64 19.62
N LYS A 11 -8.34 0.35 19.56
CA LYS A 11 -6.99 -0.12 19.20
C LYS A 11 -6.62 0.27 17.79
N PHE A 12 -7.56 0.10 16.86
CA PHE A 12 -7.36 0.48 15.47
C PHE A 12 -7.18 2.00 15.36
N ARG A 13 -7.95 2.80 16.09
CA ARG A 13 -7.81 4.25 16.15
C ARG A 13 -6.44 4.68 16.67
N MET A 14 -5.90 4.01 17.69
CA MET A 14 -4.53 4.28 18.14
C MET A 14 -3.49 3.99 17.05
N THR A 15 -3.60 2.85 16.35
CA THR A 15 -2.77 2.54 15.18
C THR A 15 -2.92 3.61 14.09
N CYS A 16 -4.12 4.14 13.90
CA CYS A 16 -4.39 5.20 12.94
C CYS A 16 -3.84 6.56 13.36
N ASN A 17 -3.70 6.83 14.65
CA ASN A 17 -3.10 8.08 15.15
C ASN A 17 -1.56 8.03 15.11
N ASP A 18 -0.99 6.83 15.05
CA ASP A 18 0.45 6.61 14.91
C ASP A 18 0.81 6.37 13.43
N ARG A 19 0.93 5.12 13.00
CA ARG A 19 1.44 4.75 11.67
C ARG A 19 0.53 5.13 10.50
N LEU A 20 -0.81 5.14 10.67
CA LEU A 20 -1.75 5.53 9.60
C LEU A 20 -2.27 6.97 9.73
N SER A 21 -1.52 7.80 10.47
CA SER A 21 -1.83 9.21 10.65
C SER A 21 -1.81 9.94 9.30
N PRO A 22 -2.39 11.14 9.19
CA PRO A 22 -2.30 11.93 7.95
C PRO A 22 -0.85 12.18 7.50
N GLU A 23 0.10 12.26 8.44
CA GLU A 23 1.53 12.35 8.16
C GLU A 23 2.11 11.00 7.70
N GLY A 24 1.76 9.90 8.39
CA GLY A 24 2.17 8.54 8.00
C GLY A 24 1.66 8.15 6.60
N ALA A 25 0.43 8.53 6.27
CA ALA A 25 -0.14 8.37 4.93
C ALA A 25 0.68 9.09 3.85
N THR A 26 1.13 10.32 4.10
CA THR A 26 2.02 11.04 3.19
C THR A 26 3.39 10.37 3.09
N GLY A 27 3.91 9.83 4.19
CA GLY A 27 5.13 9.02 4.19
C GLY A 27 5.01 7.79 3.29
N PHE A 28 3.89 7.08 3.36
CA PHE A 28 3.59 5.96 2.45
C PHE A 28 3.51 6.41 0.99
N MET A 29 2.83 7.54 0.71
CA MET A 29 2.77 8.11 -0.64
C MET A 29 4.16 8.44 -1.20
N PHE A 30 5.02 9.06 -0.39
CA PHE A 30 6.40 9.35 -0.78
C PHE A 30 7.17 8.06 -1.10
N GLY A 31 7.04 7.03 -0.24
CA GLY A 31 7.64 5.71 -0.50
C GLY A 31 7.15 5.07 -1.80
N GLY A 32 5.85 5.20 -2.11
CA GLY A 32 5.27 4.69 -3.35
C GLY A 32 5.76 5.42 -4.60
N ILE A 33 5.94 6.74 -4.54
CA ILE A 33 6.61 7.49 -5.63
C ILE A 33 8.04 6.99 -5.80
N LEU A 34 8.84 6.94 -4.72
CA LEU A 34 10.23 6.49 -4.81
C LEU A 34 10.35 5.10 -5.44
N PHE A 35 9.52 4.15 -5.00
CA PHE A 35 9.51 2.80 -5.57
C PHE A 35 9.18 2.81 -7.06
N SER A 36 8.11 3.50 -7.46
CA SER A 36 7.70 3.60 -8.87
C SER A 36 8.76 4.31 -9.72
N SER A 37 9.40 5.36 -9.19
CA SER A 37 10.50 6.06 -9.83
C SER A 37 11.70 5.14 -10.08
N ILE A 38 12.05 4.27 -9.11
CA ILE A 38 13.14 3.30 -9.29
C ILE A 38 12.83 2.38 -10.47
N ILE A 39 11.62 1.79 -10.52
CA ILE A 39 11.23 0.88 -11.62
C ILE A 39 11.29 1.59 -12.98
N ILE A 40 10.69 2.78 -13.10
CA ILE A 40 10.68 3.56 -14.34
C ILE A 40 12.10 3.95 -14.75
N PHE A 41 12.91 4.45 -13.81
CA PHE A 41 14.26 4.90 -14.09
C PHE A 41 15.20 3.74 -14.45
N SER A 42 15.02 2.56 -13.85
CA SER A 42 15.75 1.35 -14.23
C SER A 42 15.50 0.97 -15.69
N ILE A 43 14.28 1.11 -16.21
CA ILE A 43 13.98 0.89 -17.63
C ILE A 43 14.65 1.95 -18.50
N VAL A 44 14.53 3.22 -18.13
CA VAL A 44 15.11 4.34 -18.89
C VAL A 44 16.64 4.20 -19.00
N LEU A 45 17.32 3.86 -17.91
CA LEU A 45 18.77 3.69 -17.88
C LEU A 45 19.25 2.47 -18.68
N SER A 46 18.50 1.37 -18.65
CA SER A 46 18.93 0.12 -19.28
C SER A 46 18.70 0.09 -20.79
N ALA A 47 17.59 0.67 -21.25
CA ALA A 47 17.14 0.51 -22.64
C ALA A 47 17.02 1.84 -23.43
N GLY A 48 17.18 2.99 -22.77
CA GLY A 48 17.16 4.30 -23.42
C GLY A 48 15.76 4.85 -23.74
N TRP A 49 15.73 6.07 -24.27
CA TRP A 49 14.49 6.83 -24.48
C TRP A 49 13.58 6.24 -25.57
N ASP A 50 14.16 5.79 -26.68
CA ASP A 50 13.39 5.21 -27.80
C ASP A 50 12.63 3.96 -27.36
N TYR A 51 13.25 3.13 -26.51
CA TYR A 51 12.60 1.97 -25.92
C TYR A 51 11.44 2.38 -25.00
N CYS A 52 11.59 3.44 -24.21
CA CYS A 52 10.52 3.96 -23.38
C CYS A 52 9.32 4.44 -24.21
N MET A 53 9.56 5.08 -25.36
CA MET A 53 8.49 5.48 -26.28
C MET A 53 7.76 4.27 -26.88
N LEU A 54 8.49 3.18 -27.16
CA LEU A 54 7.89 1.92 -27.59
C LEU A 54 6.98 1.32 -26.51
N LEU A 55 7.46 1.24 -25.26
CA LEU A 55 6.65 0.77 -24.13
C LEU A 55 5.42 1.67 -23.93
N PHE A 56 5.59 2.99 -24.06
CA PHE A 56 4.52 3.96 -23.90
C PHE A 56 3.41 3.79 -24.93
N ASN A 57 3.61 3.10 -26.05
CA ASN A 57 2.52 2.80 -26.97
C ASN A 57 1.53 1.75 -26.44
N ILE A 58 1.92 0.98 -25.42
CA ILE A 58 1.10 -0.07 -24.82
C ILE A 58 0.10 0.56 -23.83
N GLY A 59 -1.19 0.22 -24.00
CA GLY A 59 -2.28 0.83 -23.23
C GLY A 59 -2.12 0.76 -21.71
N ILE A 60 -1.67 -0.39 -21.18
CA ILE A 60 -1.46 -0.54 -19.72
C ILE A 60 -0.32 0.33 -19.20
N VAL A 61 0.74 0.53 -19.99
CA VAL A 61 1.87 1.41 -19.64
C VAL A 61 1.42 2.87 -19.63
N LYS A 62 0.62 3.29 -20.63
CA LYS A 62 0.01 4.64 -20.63
C LYS A 62 -0.80 4.89 -19.37
N LEU A 63 -1.60 3.90 -18.95
CA LEU A 63 -2.40 3.99 -17.73
C LEU A 63 -1.50 4.13 -16.49
N GLU A 64 -0.48 3.29 -16.34
CA GLU A 64 0.48 3.36 -15.22
C GLU A 64 1.22 4.70 -15.14
N VAL A 65 1.66 5.25 -16.28
CA VAL A 65 2.30 6.57 -16.34
C VAL A 65 1.32 7.69 -15.99
N LEU A 66 0.06 7.58 -16.42
CA LEU A 66 -0.99 8.54 -16.05
C LEU A 66 -1.28 8.49 -14.54
N LEU A 67 -1.38 7.30 -13.97
CA LEU A 67 -1.56 7.10 -12.54
C LEU A 67 -0.36 7.67 -11.75
N TYR A 68 0.85 7.38 -12.20
CA TYR A 68 2.08 7.92 -11.61
C TYR A 68 2.11 9.46 -11.63
N SER A 69 1.73 10.07 -12.76
CA SER A 69 1.68 11.52 -12.91
C SER A 69 0.64 12.15 -11.98
N LEU A 70 -0.55 11.55 -11.90
CA LEU A 70 -1.60 11.96 -10.97
C LEU A 70 -1.12 11.85 -9.52
N GLN A 71 -0.42 10.76 -9.18
CA GLN A 71 0.12 10.53 -7.86
C GLN A 71 1.13 11.60 -7.45
N ILE A 72 2.04 12.01 -8.33
CA ILE A 72 2.98 13.12 -8.06
C ILE A 72 2.22 14.40 -7.70
N ILE A 73 1.20 14.77 -8.47
CA ILE A 73 0.39 15.96 -8.21
C ILE A 73 -0.27 15.87 -6.83
N LEU A 74 -0.84 14.70 -6.51
CA LEU A 74 -1.46 14.46 -5.20
C LEU A 74 -0.43 14.54 -4.06
N LEU A 75 0.78 14.01 -4.24
CA LEU A 75 1.85 14.12 -3.24
C LEU A 75 2.24 15.57 -2.99
N ILE A 76 2.36 16.40 -4.02
CA ILE A 76 2.64 17.83 -3.88
C ILE A 76 1.54 18.50 -3.03
N ILE A 77 0.26 18.23 -3.32
CA ILE A 77 -0.87 18.78 -2.55
C ILE A 77 -0.81 18.31 -1.09
N TYR A 78 -0.57 17.03 -0.86
CA TYR A 78 -0.48 16.45 0.48
C TYR A 78 0.86 16.71 1.17
N SER A 79 1.82 17.38 0.53
CA SER A 79 3.05 17.82 1.21
C SER A 79 2.80 19.00 2.15
N PHE A 80 1.67 19.70 2.00
CA PHE A 80 1.24 20.75 2.93
C PHE A 80 0.49 20.14 4.13
N PRO A 81 0.98 20.28 5.38
CA PRO A 81 0.34 19.65 6.53
C PRO A 81 -1.13 20.03 6.69
N LYS A 82 -1.47 21.32 6.49
CA LYS A 82 -2.88 21.76 6.55
C LYS A 82 -3.78 21.03 5.56
N ALA A 83 -3.28 20.68 4.37
CA ALA A 83 -4.04 19.94 3.36
C ALA A 83 -4.27 18.48 3.80
N GLN A 84 -3.25 17.82 4.36
CA GLN A 84 -3.35 16.45 4.91
C GLN A 84 -4.49 16.34 5.90
N PHE A 85 -4.52 17.21 6.91
CA PHE A 85 -5.52 17.17 7.97
C PHE A 85 -6.89 17.70 7.53
N LYS A 86 -6.95 18.60 6.53
CA LYS A 86 -8.22 19.09 5.98
C LYS A 86 -8.91 18.05 5.09
N PHE A 87 -8.15 17.30 4.30
CA PHE A 87 -8.68 16.39 3.28
C PHE A 87 -8.46 14.91 3.61
N GLN A 88 -8.49 14.54 4.89
CA GLN A 88 -8.17 13.19 5.38
C GLN A 88 -8.98 12.07 4.74
N LYS A 89 -10.28 12.30 4.44
CA LYS A 89 -11.13 11.33 3.75
C LYS A 89 -10.62 11.05 2.34
N LEU A 90 -10.36 12.10 1.56
CA LEU A 90 -9.80 11.97 0.22
C LEU A 90 -8.39 11.35 0.26
N GLN A 91 -7.57 11.72 1.25
CA GLN A 91 -6.23 11.17 1.43
C GLN A 91 -6.26 9.64 1.56
N THR A 92 -7.25 9.06 2.24
CA THR A 92 -7.35 7.58 2.34
C THR A 92 -7.65 6.91 1.00
N ILE A 93 -8.45 7.55 0.13
CA ILE A 93 -8.68 7.06 -1.23
C ILE A 93 -7.39 7.16 -2.05
N VAL A 94 -6.64 8.25 -1.88
CA VAL A 94 -5.34 8.42 -2.53
C VAL A 94 -4.35 7.35 -2.06
N VAL A 95 -4.28 7.04 -0.76
CA VAL A 95 -3.43 5.94 -0.26
C VAL A 95 -3.79 4.59 -0.89
N LEU A 96 -5.08 4.31 -1.10
CA LEU A 96 -5.51 3.10 -1.80
C LEU A 96 -5.04 3.08 -3.26
N LEU A 97 -5.09 4.22 -3.95
CA LEU A 97 -4.56 4.36 -5.31
C LEU A 97 -3.05 4.08 -5.36
N TYR A 98 -2.31 4.62 -4.39
CA TYR A 98 -0.88 4.38 -4.22
C TYR A 98 -0.56 2.91 -3.94
N ALA A 99 -1.33 2.26 -3.06
CA ALA A 99 -1.17 0.83 -2.77
C ALA A 99 -1.44 -0.02 -4.01
N PHE A 100 -2.49 0.29 -4.78
CA PHE A 100 -2.77 -0.39 -6.04
C PHE A 100 -1.59 -0.29 -7.01
N GLN A 101 -1.12 0.92 -7.28
CA GLN A 101 -0.01 1.13 -8.22
C GLN A 101 1.30 0.48 -7.74
N MET A 102 1.62 0.56 -6.45
CA MET A 102 2.79 -0.12 -5.90
C MET A 102 2.73 -1.64 -6.09
N ALA A 103 1.54 -2.23 -6.02
CA ALA A 103 1.36 -3.66 -6.23
C ALA A 103 1.49 -4.06 -7.71
N THR A 104 1.18 -3.16 -8.65
CA THR A 104 1.09 -3.48 -10.09
C THR A 104 2.28 -3.01 -10.92
N VAL A 105 2.96 -1.93 -10.53
CA VAL A 105 3.98 -1.28 -11.40
C VAL A 105 5.15 -2.20 -11.76
N ALA A 106 5.70 -2.94 -10.78
CA ALA A 106 6.81 -3.86 -11.01
C ALA A 106 6.43 -5.08 -11.89
N PRO A 107 5.35 -5.84 -11.59
CA PRO A 107 4.96 -6.96 -12.45
C PRO A 107 4.57 -6.49 -13.87
N ILE A 108 3.92 -5.33 -14.03
CA ILE A 108 3.62 -4.77 -15.35
C ILE A 108 4.91 -4.41 -16.09
N ALA A 109 5.83 -3.70 -15.44
CA ALA A 109 7.12 -3.32 -16.03
C ALA A 109 7.90 -4.55 -16.54
N LEU A 110 7.99 -5.61 -15.73
CA LEU A 110 8.67 -6.85 -16.09
C LEU A 110 8.00 -7.56 -17.27
N THR A 111 6.67 -7.69 -17.23
CA THR A 111 5.90 -8.40 -18.25
C THR A 111 5.97 -7.66 -19.58
N VAL A 112 5.73 -6.35 -19.57
CA VAL A 112 5.70 -5.52 -20.78
C VAL A 112 7.08 -5.42 -21.43
N THR A 113 8.14 -5.26 -20.63
CA THR A 113 9.52 -5.25 -21.16
C THR A 113 9.82 -6.53 -21.92
N LYS A 114 9.44 -7.69 -21.38
CA LYS A 114 9.71 -8.96 -22.05
C LYS A 114 8.83 -9.23 -23.25
N MET A 115 7.57 -8.78 -23.22
CA MET A 115 6.68 -8.79 -24.38
C MET A 115 7.27 -8.00 -25.55
N VAL A 116 7.75 -6.78 -25.31
CA VAL A 116 8.32 -5.91 -26.35
C VAL A 116 9.60 -6.50 -26.95
N ASN A 117 10.41 -7.15 -26.13
CA ASN A 117 11.61 -7.85 -26.59
C ASN A 117 11.33 -9.20 -27.28
N ASN A 118 10.06 -9.59 -27.48
CA ASN A 118 9.64 -10.91 -27.98
C ASN A 118 10.33 -12.08 -27.24
N SER A 119 10.65 -11.85 -25.97
CA SER A 119 11.49 -12.72 -25.14
C SER A 119 10.68 -13.50 -24.11
N ILE A 120 9.35 -13.29 -24.08
CA ILE A 120 8.44 -13.97 -23.18
C ILE A 120 7.60 -14.97 -23.97
N ASP A 121 7.58 -16.22 -23.51
CA ASP A 121 6.64 -17.20 -24.01
C ASP A 121 5.24 -17.01 -23.38
N TRP A 122 4.24 -17.64 -23.98
CA TRP A 122 2.85 -17.56 -23.52
C TRP A 122 2.62 -18.15 -22.12
N ILE A 123 3.35 -19.20 -21.75
CA ILE A 123 3.23 -19.88 -20.46
C ILE A 123 3.70 -18.95 -19.33
N THR A 124 4.75 -18.18 -19.55
CA THR A 124 5.28 -17.18 -18.61
C THR A 124 4.32 -16.02 -18.41
N ILE A 125 3.67 -15.55 -19.48
CA ILE A 125 2.57 -14.59 -19.38
C ILE A 125 1.45 -15.18 -18.51
N MET A 126 1.08 -16.45 -18.73
CA MET A 126 0.06 -17.10 -17.89
C MET A 126 0.49 -17.18 -16.42
N TYR A 127 1.73 -17.54 -16.12
CA TYR A 127 2.23 -17.56 -14.74
C TYR A 127 2.23 -16.18 -14.08
N ALA A 128 2.65 -15.14 -14.80
CA ALA A 128 2.56 -13.76 -14.31
C ALA A 128 1.10 -13.33 -14.04
N GLY A 129 0.17 -13.69 -14.94
CA GLY A 129 -1.26 -13.43 -14.77
C GLY A 129 -1.86 -14.17 -13.57
N VAL A 130 -1.48 -15.43 -13.38
CA VAL A 130 -1.91 -16.26 -12.25
C VAL A 130 -1.31 -15.74 -10.93
N LEU A 131 -0.07 -15.25 -10.91
CA LEU A 131 0.52 -14.57 -9.75
C LEU A 131 -0.29 -13.34 -9.34
N LEU A 132 -0.66 -12.50 -10.31
CA LEU A 132 -1.48 -11.30 -10.08
C LEU A 132 -2.88 -11.67 -9.58
N LEU A 133 -3.52 -12.67 -10.17
CA LEU A 133 -4.83 -13.17 -9.74
C LEU A 133 -4.77 -13.67 -8.29
N GLY A 134 -3.71 -14.38 -7.91
CA GLY A 134 -3.49 -14.81 -6.53
C GLY A 134 -3.38 -13.64 -5.56
N ALA A 135 -2.71 -12.55 -5.95
CA ALA A 135 -2.63 -11.34 -5.12
C ALA A 135 -4.00 -10.68 -4.94
N VAL A 136 -4.84 -10.66 -5.98
CA VAL A 136 -6.23 -10.17 -5.90
C VAL A 136 -7.05 -11.02 -4.93
N VAL A 137 -6.96 -12.35 -5.00
CA VAL A 137 -7.65 -13.26 -4.08
C VAL A 137 -7.19 -13.04 -2.64
N VAL A 138 -5.88 -12.95 -2.42
CA VAL A 138 -5.30 -12.65 -1.09
C VAL A 138 -5.80 -11.32 -0.56
N HIS A 139 -5.86 -10.28 -1.39
CA HIS A 139 -6.40 -8.97 -0.99
C HIS A 139 -7.87 -9.09 -0.56
N ILE A 140 -8.72 -9.75 -1.35
CA ILE A 140 -10.14 -9.93 -1.03
C ILE A 140 -10.30 -10.65 0.31
N VAL A 141 -9.58 -11.75 0.53
CA VAL A 141 -9.65 -12.51 1.79
C VAL A 141 -9.14 -11.66 2.96
N ALA A 142 -8.03 -10.95 2.80
CA ALA A 142 -7.48 -10.06 3.82
C ALA A 142 -8.45 -8.93 4.19
N THR A 143 -9.16 -8.37 3.22
CA THR A 143 -10.18 -7.34 3.43
C THR A 143 -11.39 -7.90 4.17
N LEU A 144 -11.95 -9.02 3.71
CA LEU A 144 -13.09 -9.66 4.38
C LEU A 144 -12.76 -10.00 5.83
N ASP A 145 -11.59 -10.58 6.09
CA ASP A 145 -11.14 -10.91 7.44
C ASP A 145 -10.93 -9.66 8.29
N THR A 146 -10.37 -8.58 7.72
CA THR A 146 -10.16 -7.31 8.46
C THR A 146 -11.48 -6.66 8.86
N PHE A 147 -12.47 -6.62 7.96
CA PHE A 147 -13.80 -6.08 8.27
C PHE A 147 -14.58 -7.00 9.24
N LYS A 148 -14.39 -8.32 9.14
CA LYS A 148 -14.92 -9.28 10.11
C LYS A 148 -14.41 -9.02 11.51
N GLN A 149 -13.09 -8.96 11.67
CA GLN A 149 -12.44 -8.63 12.93
C GLN A 149 -12.98 -7.31 13.52
N ALA A 150 -13.10 -6.27 12.68
CA ALA A 150 -13.66 -4.99 13.10
C ALA A 150 -15.10 -5.11 13.62
N SER A 151 -15.93 -5.95 13.00
CA SER A 151 -17.33 -6.15 13.42
C SER A 151 -17.49 -7.00 14.69
N GLU A 152 -16.49 -7.84 14.99
CA GLU A 152 -16.49 -8.75 16.15
C GLU A 152 -15.83 -8.13 17.40
N GLY A 153 -15.37 -6.87 17.32
CA GLY A 153 -14.73 -6.20 18.45
C GLY A 153 -13.25 -6.53 18.64
N ALA A 154 -12.60 -7.14 17.65
CA ALA A 154 -11.19 -7.53 17.71
C ALA A 154 -10.22 -6.35 17.92
N PHE A 155 -10.66 -5.13 17.59
CA PHE A 155 -9.89 -3.90 17.73
C PHE A 155 -10.32 -3.04 18.93
N SER A 156 -11.09 -3.59 19.86
CA SER A 156 -11.42 -2.92 21.13
C SER A 156 -10.19 -2.89 22.07
N MET A 157 -10.31 -2.15 23.17
CA MET A 157 -9.36 -2.19 24.31
C MET A 157 -9.69 -3.30 25.33
N ASP A 158 -10.78 -4.03 25.11
CA ASP A 158 -11.27 -5.04 26.03
C ASP A 158 -10.50 -6.38 25.88
N GLU A 159 -10.85 -7.36 26.71
CA GLU A 159 -10.35 -8.74 26.62
C GLU A 159 -10.64 -9.41 25.25
N ARG A 160 -11.61 -8.87 24.49
CA ARG A 160 -11.92 -9.29 23.11
C ARG A 160 -10.83 -8.92 22.11
N SER A 161 -9.87 -8.07 22.47
CA SER A 161 -8.84 -7.61 21.55
C SER A 161 -7.94 -8.77 21.13
N VAL A 162 -7.85 -9.00 19.81
CA VAL A 162 -6.93 -9.98 19.22
C VAL A 162 -5.87 -9.25 18.40
N SER A 163 -4.79 -9.95 18.05
CA SER A 163 -3.78 -9.44 17.11
C SER A 163 -4.43 -9.18 15.75
N PHE A 164 -3.98 -8.15 15.05
CA PHE A 164 -4.39 -7.86 13.67
C PHE A 164 -4.20 -9.06 12.72
N PHE A 165 -3.19 -9.89 13.03
CA PHE A 165 -2.97 -11.17 12.38
C PHE A 165 -3.88 -12.24 13.02
N SER A 166 -5.06 -12.39 12.43
CA SER A 166 -5.97 -13.50 12.76
C SER A 166 -5.39 -14.85 12.33
N LYS A 167 -5.94 -15.93 12.87
CA LYS A 167 -5.65 -17.30 12.40
C LYS A 167 -5.96 -17.45 10.91
N THR A 168 -7.00 -16.79 10.40
CA THR A 168 -7.36 -16.76 8.98
C THR A 168 -6.22 -16.15 8.15
N LYS A 169 -5.73 -14.95 8.52
CA LYS A 169 -4.61 -14.30 7.83
C LYS A 169 -3.34 -15.14 7.89
N GLY A 170 -3.03 -15.73 9.04
CA GLY A 170 -1.88 -16.63 9.17
C GLY A 170 -1.96 -17.85 8.25
N ASN A 171 -3.11 -18.50 8.16
CA ASN A 171 -3.32 -19.63 7.26
C ASN A 171 -3.27 -19.20 5.78
N MET A 172 -3.90 -18.07 5.45
CA MET A 172 -3.85 -17.47 4.11
C MET A 172 -2.41 -17.14 3.71
N MET A 173 -1.60 -16.57 4.60
CA MET A 173 -0.19 -16.27 4.32
C MET A 173 0.61 -17.54 4.01
N LYS A 174 0.43 -18.62 4.81
CA LYS A 174 1.09 -19.91 4.52
C LYS A 174 0.70 -20.46 3.14
N GLY A 175 -0.59 -20.44 2.82
CA GLY A 175 -1.09 -20.87 1.51
C GLY A 175 -0.54 -20.02 0.37
N ALA A 176 -0.56 -18.69 0.53
CA ALA A 176 -0.01 -17.74 -0.43
C ALA A 176 1.50 -17.93 -0.64
N THR A 177 2.26 -18.19 0.43
CA THR A 177 3.69 -18.49 0.33
C THR A 177 3.96 -19.73 -0.51
N LEU A 178 3.25 -20.84 -0.24
CA LEU A 178 3.40 -22.08 -1.03
C LEU A 178 3.00 -21.87 -2.49
N TYR A 179 1.89 -21.16 -2.72
CA TYR A 179 1.41 -20.80 -4.05
C TYR A 179 2.43 -19.97 -4.83
N VAL A 180 2.89 -18.85 -4.26
CA VAL A 180 3.88 -17.95 -4.88
C VAL A 180 5.19 -18.69 -5.15
N ALA A 181 5.69 -19.47 -4.19
CA ALA A 181 6.91 -20.24 -4.36
C ALA A 181 6.79 -21.23 -5.53
N THR A 182 5.65 -21.92 -5.64
CA THR A 182 5.39 -22.86 -6.74
C THR A 182 5.42 -22.15 -8.09
N ILE A 183 4.73 -21.01 -8.23
CA ILE A 183 4.71 -20.29 -9.50
C ILE A 183 6.08 -19.69 -9.84
N LEU A 184 6.82 -19.14 -8.87
CA LEU A 184 8.17 -18.62 -9.11
C LEU A 184 9.14 -19.72 -9.55
N ILE A 185 9.03 -20.93 -8.99
CA ILE A 185 9.81 -22.10 -9.43
C ILE A 185 9.47 -22.47 -10.87
N LEU A 186 8.18 -22.49 -11.23
CA LEU A 186 7.73 -22.78 -12.59
C LEU A 186 8.24 -21.72 -13.59
N ILE A 187 8.21 -20.44 -13.23
CA ILE A 187 8.76 -19.35 -14.04
C ILE A 187 10.26 -19.54 -14.24
N TYR A 188 10.99 -19.89 -13.19
CA TYR A 188 12.44 -20.11 -13.26
C TYR A 188 12.81 -21.22 -14.24
N PHE A 189 12.17 -22.40 -14.12
CA PHE A 189 12.45 -23.54 -14.99
C PHE A 189 12.04 -23.30 -16.45
N HIS A 190 11.08 -22.41 -16.71
CA HIS A 190 10.57 -22.21 -18.05
C HIS A 190 11.34 -21.17 -18.87
N ASN A 191 11.99 -20.18 -18.23
CA ASN A 191 12.55 -19.02 -18.95
C ASN A 191 14.08 -18.94 -18.98
N ASP A 192 14.81 -19.89 -18.38
CA ASP A 192 16.27 -19.80 -18.21
C ASP A 192 16.72 -18.38 -17.78
N TYR A 193 15.98 -17.78 -16.83
CA TYR A 193 16.22 -16.39 -16.46
C TYR A 193 17.61 -16.18 -15.85
N GLU A 194 18.25 -15.10 -16.30
CA GLU A 194 19.39 -14.52 -15.59
C GLU A 194 18.98 -14.15 -14.15
N PHE A 195 19.94 -14.29 -13.24
CA PHE A 195 19.72 -14.21 -11.80
C PHE A 195 19.07 -12.88 -11.37
N ASP A 196 19.44 -11.79 -12.04
CA ASP A 196 18.97 -10.43 -11.85
C ASP A 196 17.52 -10.23 -12.30
N ALA A 197 17.09 -10.87 -13.41
CA ALA A 197 15.69 -10.87 -13.81
C ALA A 197 14.81 -11.65 -12.82
N LEU A 198 15.29 -12.80 -12.35
CA LEU A 198 14.60 -13.62 -11.34
C LEU A 198 14.50 -12.90 -9.99
N PHE A 199 15.57 -12.22 -9.57
CA PHE A 199 15.59 -11.43 -8.35
C PHE A 199 14.51 -10.34 -8.37
N MET A 200 14.37 -9.62 -9.48
CA MET A 200 13.33 -8.60 -9.62
C MET A 200 11.92 -9.18 -9.57
N TYR A 201 11.70 -10.38 -10.14
CA TYR A 201 10.42 -11.11 -10.03
C TYR A 201 10.10 -11.48 -8.57
N ILE A 202 11.08 -11.97 -7.81
CA ILE A 202 10.90 -12.31 -6.39
C ILE A 202 10.57 -11.05 -5.59
N VAL A 203 11.37 -10.00 -5.72
CA VAL A 203 11.17 -8.74 -4.98
C VAL A 203 9.82 -8.10 -5.33
N GLY A 204 9.50 -8.01 -6.62
CA GLY A 204 8.23 -7.48 -7.10
C GLY A 204 7.03 -8.27 -6.60
N THR A 205 7.12 -9.61 -6.61
CA THR A 205 6.04 -10.48 -6.10
C THR A 205 5.89 -10.37 -4.59
N PHE A 206 7.00 -10.36 -3.85
CA PHE A 206 6.98 -10.18 -2.40
C PHE A 206 6.31 -8.85 -2.02
N LEU A 207 6.67 -7.76 -2.70
CA LEU A 207 6.06 -6.45 -2.47
C LEU A 207 4.58 -6.45 -2.84
N MET A 208 4.22 -7.01 -4.00
CA MET A 208 2.82 -7.10 -4.45
C MET A 208 1.93 -7.78 -3.41
N TYR A 209 2.33 -8.95 -2.90
CA TYR A 209 1.55 -9.67 -1.88
C TYR A 209 1.54 -8.96 -0.52
N THR A 210 2.65 -8.33 -0.13
CA THR A 210 2.72 -7.55 1.11
C THR A 210 1.76 -6.36 1.07
N ILE A 211 1.76 -5.62 -0.05
CA ILE A 211 0.86 -4.48 -0.26
C ILE A 211 -0.59 -4.94 -0.39
N ALA A 212 -0.87 -6.05 -1.08
CA ALA A 212 -2.20 -6.63 -1.17
C ALA A 212 -2.79 -6.95 0.23
N ILE A 213 -1.99 -7.50 1.14
CA ILE A 213 -2.42 -7.76 2.52
C ILE A 213 -2.59 -6.45 3.30
N GLY A 214 -1.61 -5.54 3.21
CA GLY A 214 -1.63 -4.26 3.94
C GLY A 214 -2.76 -3.32 3.52
N ALA A 215 -3.15 -3.34 2.24
CA ALA A 215 -4.22 -2.50 1.69
C ALA A 215 -5.59 -2.77 2.34
N ALA A 216 -5.81 -3.93 2.94
CA ALA A 216 -7.00 -4.21 3.74
C ALA A 216 -7.15 -3.24 4.93
N GLU A 217 -6.04 -2.86 5.58
CA GLU A 217 -6.07 -1.85 6.64
C GLU A 217 -6.44 -0.47 6.11
N PHE A 218 -5.91 -0.11 4.93
CA PHE A 218 -6.21 1.18 4.31
C PHE A 218 -7.69 1.27 3.92
N GLN A 219 -8.29 0.16 3.48
CA GLN A 219 -9.73 0.10 3.20
C GLN A 219 -10.57 0.25 4.48
N LEU A 220 -10.17 -0.41 5.58
CA LEU A 220 -10.83 -0.22 6.87
C LEU A 220 -10.68 1.22 7.37
N LEU A 221 -9.50 1.82 7.24
CA LEU A 221 -9.26 3.22 7.59
C LEU A 221 -10.13 4.17 6.78
N ALA A 222 -10.22 3.96 5.45
CA ALA A 222 -11.11 4.74 4.60
C ALA A 222 -12.54 4.63 5.11
N TYR A 223 -13.05 3.42 5.32
CA TYR A 223 -14.37 3.20 5.90
C TYR A 223 -14.57 3.97 7.21
N CYS A 224 -13.64 3.86 8.15
CA CYS A 224 -13.72 4.51 9.45
C CYS A 224 -13.70 6.04 9.36
N ARG A 225 -12.82 6.64 8.53
CA ARG A 225 -12.77 8.11 8.36
C ARG A 225 -14.04 8.65 7.73
N PHE A 226 -14.67 7.91 6.82
CA PHE A 226 -15.93 8.31 6.20
C PHE A 226 -17.11 8.17 7.16
N LYS A 227 -17.16 7.09 7.94
CA LYS A 227 -18.28 6.76 8.83
C LYS A 227 -18.23 7.47 10.18
N PHE A 228 -17.06 7.55 10.82
CA PHE A 228 -16.90 7.98 12.20
C PHE A 228 -16.08 9.28 12.29
N PRO A 229 -16.66 10.37 12.81
CA PRO A 229 -15.96 11.64 12.95
C PRO A 229 -14.68 11.54 13.80
N SER A 230 -14.62 10.69 14.82
CA SER A 230 -13.45 10.61 15.72
C SER A 230 -12.17 10.10 15.05
N PHE A 231 -12.28 9.51 13.85
CA PHE A 231 -11.13 9.11 13.03
C PHE A 231 -10.51 10.28 12.24
N ASN A 232 -11.08 11.48 12.35
CA ASN A 232 -10.57 12.69 11.72
C ASN A 232 -10.14 13.68 12.81
N ILE A 233 -8.88 14.12 12.75
CA ILE A 233 -8.32 15.10 13.69
C ILE A 233 -8.01 16.41 12.98
N SER A 234 -8.29 17.57 13.59
CA SER A 234 -7.90 18.85 12.97
C SER A 234 -6.40 19.11 13.10
N TRP A 235 -5.84 19.88 12.16
CA TRP A 235 -4.43 20.31 12.23
C TRP A 235 -4.08 20.99 13.56
N GLU A 236 -4.97 21.86 14.06
CA GLU A 236 -4.73 22.58 15.32
C GLU A 236 -4.78 21.64 16.53
N GLN A 237 -5.68 20.65 16.51
CA GLN A 237 -5.74 19.63 17.56
C GLN A 237 -4.48 18.76 17.55
N HIS A 238 -4.08 18.25 16.38
CA HIS A 238 -2.83 17.48 16.22
C HIS A 238 -1.61 18.27 16.72
N LYS A 239 -1.52 19.55 16.38
CA LYS A 239 -0.44 20.43 16.84
C LYS A 239 -0.41 20.60 18.35
N ARG A 240 -1.56 20.66 19.02
CA ARG A 240 -1.66 20.74 20.49
C ARG A 240 -1.24 19.44 21.17
N GLU A 241 -1.61 18.32 20.56
CA GLU A 241 -1.33 16.96 21.06
C GLU A 241 0.12 16.52 20.78
N SER A 242 0.80 17.18 19.82
CA SER A 242 2.20 16.91 19.49
C SER A 242 3.15 17.04 20.71
N PRO A 243 4.05 16.07 20.94
CA PRO A 243 5.01 16.11 22.04
C PRO A 243 5.87 17.38 22.08
N ARG A 244 6.16 17.98 20.91
CA ARG A 244 6.91 19.24 20.82
C ARG A 244 6.16 20.41 21.47
N TYR A 245 4.86 20.52 21.21
CA TYR A 245 4.04 21.60 21.77
C TYR A 245 3.80 21.40 23.27
N GLN A 246 3.54 20.16 23.69
CA GLN A 246 3.42 19.82 25.11
C GLN A 246 4.71 20.10 25.90
N LYS A 247 5.89 19.74 25.36
CA LYS A 247 7.19 20.06 25.96
C LYS A 247 7.42 21.58 26.07
N LYS A 248 7.04 22.36 25.04
CA LYS A 248 7.16 23.83 25.05
C LYS A 248 6.25 24.45 26.12
N ASN A 249 5.00 23.98 26.25
CA ASN A 249 4.08 24.45 27.29
C ASN A 249 4.53 24.07 28.70
N LYS A 250 5.06 22.86 28.91
CA LYS A 250 5.63 22.45 30.21
C LYS A 250 6.81 23.35 30.61
N LYS A 251 7.74 23.65 29.68
CA LYS A 251 8.86 24.58 29.93
C LYS A 251 8.39 26.01 30.21
N GLY A 252 7.39 26.51 29.49
CA GLY A 252 6.82 27.85 29.71
C GLY A 252 6.12 28.00 31.07
N LYS A 253 5.40 26.96 31.52
CA LYS A 253 4.80 26.95 32.88
C LYS A 253 5.86 26.89 33.98
N SER A 254 6.95 26.14 33.79
CA SER A 254 8.06 26.07 34.75
C SER A 254 8.76 27.43 34.90
N LYS A 255 8.94 28.19 33.81
CA LYS A 255 9.57 29.52 33.83
C LYS A 255 8.71 30.64 34.40
N ARG A 256 7.38 30.47 34.46
CA ARG A 256 6.45 31.43 35.09
C ARG A 256 6.23 31.20 36.58
N LYS A 257 6.72 30.07 37.10
CA LYS A 257 6.62 29.68 38.51
C LYS A 257 7.93 29.86 39.29
N ALA A 258 9.00 30.29 38.61
CA ALA A 258 10.27 30.71 39.19
C ALA A 258 10.36 32.23 39.06
#